data_AF-A0A0N9NAZ3-F1
#
_entry.id   AF-A0A0N9NAZ3-F1
#
_cell.length_a   1.000
_cell.length_b   1.000
_cell.length_c   1.000
_cell.angle_alpha   90.00
_cell.angle_beta   90.00
_cell.angle_gamma   90.00
#
_symmetry.space_group_name_H-M   'P 1'
#
loop_
_entity.id
_entity.type
_entity.pdbx_description
1 polymer ?
#
loop_
_entity_poly.entity_id
_entity_poly.type
_entity_poly.pdbx_seq_one_letter_code
_entity_poly.pdbx_strand_id
1 'polypeptide(L)'
;MVELCRLLKITRSVYSASLNLRVDVKRLQLRELHQQSRGAAGSRTLSLLMRQSGYNVVRWLARRLMRECGLASRQPGKPRYRGEREVSLASPDLLKRQFKPSEPNRVWSGYISYIKVNGGWCYLALVIDLYSRRIVGSAISSSPDAELVCRA
;
A
#
# COMPACT_ATOMS: atom_id res chain seq x y z
N MET A 1 -19.23 -22.80 -43.09
CA MET A 1 -18.53 -23.57 -42.03
C MET A 1 -17.23 -24.24 -42.52
N VAL A 2 -17.24 -24.96 -43.65
CA VAL A 2 -16.02 -25.60 -44.23
C VAL A 2 -14.94 -24.58 -44.61
N GLU A 3 -15.35 -23.43 -45.11
CA GLU A 3 -14.47 -22.35 -45.58
C GLU A 3 -13.64 -21.74 -44.45
N LEU A 4 -14.24 -21.53 -43.28
CA LEU A 4 -13.55 -21.04 -42.09
C LEU A 4 -12.49 -22.03 -41.57
N CYS A 5 -12.80 -23.33 -41.60
CA CYS A 5 -11.87 -24.40 -41.21
C CYS A 5 -10.66 -24.46 -42.16
N ARG A 6 -10.90 -24.29 -43.47
CA ARG A 6 -9.86 -24.27 -44.51
C ARG A 6 -8.95 -23.05 -44.37
N LEU A 7 -9.52 -21.88 -44.06
CA LEU A 7 -8.80 -20.63 -43.88
C LEU A 7 -7.90 -20.66 -42.62
N LEU A 8 -8.40 -21.25 -41.53
CA LEU A 8 -7.68 -21.43 -40.26
C LEU A 8 -6.76 -22.66 -40.23
N LYS A 9 -6.72 -23.46 -41.30
CA LYS A 9 -5.97 -24.73 -41.38
C LYS A 9 -6.24 -25.71 -40.24
N ILE A 10 -7.50 -25.79 -39.78
CA ILE A 10 -7.94 -26.72 -38.74
C ILE A 10 -8.98 -27.70 -39.28
N THR A 11 -9.06 -28.89 -38.68
CA THR A 11 -10.08 -29.88 -39.04
C THR A 11 -11.44 -29.49 -38.48
N ARG A 12 -12.51 -29.95 -39.15
CA ARG A 12 -13.89 -29.66 -38.74
C ARG A 12 -14.20 -30.18 -37.33
N SER A 13 -13.61 -31.31 -36.92
CA SER A 13 -13.75 -31.86 -35.57
C SER A 13 -13.12 -30.96 -34.52
N VAL A 14 -11.95 -30.38 -34.80
CA VAL A 14 -11.28 -29.39 -33.92
C VAL A 14 -12.09 -28.10 -33.84
N TYR A 15 -12.65 -27.63 -34.96
CA TYR A 15 -13.51 -26.45 -34.97
C TYR A 15 -14.82 -26.67 -34.19
N SER A 16 -15.50 -27.81 -34.36
CA SER A 16 -16.69 -28.13 -33.57
C SER A 16 -16.37 -28.29 -32.08
N ALA A 17 -15.22 -28.88 -31.73
CA ALA A 17 -14.76 -28.96 -30.36
C ALA A 17 -14.41 -27.58 -29.77
N SER A 18 -13.89 -26.66 -30.59
CA SER A 18 -13.57 -25.30 -30.15
C SER A 18 -14.80 -24.43 -29.93
N LEU A 19 -15.88 -24.67 -30.67
CA LEU A 19 -17.20 -24.08 -30.39
C LEU A 19 -17.77 -24.55 -29.03
N ASN A 20 -17.34 -25.72 -28.55
CA ASN A 20 -17.68 -26.23 -27.22
C ASN A 20 -16.70 -25.81 -26.11
N LEU A 21 -15.66 -25.01 -26.42
CA LEU A 21 -14.88 -24.38 -25.35
C LEU A 21 -15.78 -23.38 -24.62
N ARG A 22 -16.26 -23.78 -23.45
CA ARG A 22 -16.88 -22.85 -22.51
C ARG A 22 -15.86 -21.79 -22.13
N VAL A 23 -16.14 -20.55 -22.49
CA VAL A 23 -15.40 -19.39 -21.99
C VAL A 23 -15.47 -19.43 -20.47
N ASP A 24 -14.31 -19.56 -19.82
CA ASP A 24 -14.25 -19.52 -18.37
C ASP A 24 -14.38 -18.08 -17.89
N VAL A 25 -15.63 -17.67 -17.69
CA VAL A 25 -16.02 -16.33 -17.23
C VAL A 25 -15.28 -15.95 -15.94
N LYS A 26 -14.97 -16.93 -15.06
CA LYS A 26 -14.25 -16.66 -13.82
C LYS A 26 -12.81 -16.23 -14.08
N ARG A 27 -12.13 -16.82 -15.08
CA ARG A 27 -10.76 -16.44 -15.46
C ARG A 27 -10.72 -15.05 -16.08
N LEU A 28 -11.69 -14.72 -16.94
CA LEU A 28 -11.81 -13.40 -17.53
C LEU A 28 -12.03 -12.32 -16.46
N GLN A 29 -13.04 -12.51 -15.59
CA GLN A 29 -13.32 -11.57 -14.51
C GLN A 29 -12.12 -11.39 -13.57
N LEU A 30 -11.43 -12.48 -13.25
CA LEU A 30 -10.28 -12.45 -12.35
C LEU A 30 -9.09 -11.69 -12.96
N ARG A 31 -8.85 -11.81 -14.28
CA ARG A 31 -7.84 -11.01 -15.00
C ARG A 31 -8.21 -9.53 -15.01
N GLU A 32 -9.48 -9.22 -15.28
CA GLU A 32 -9.98 -7.85 -15.29
C GLU A 32 -9.80 -7.17 -13.92
N LEU A 33 -10.25 -7.82 -12.84
CA LEU A 33 -10.09 -7.30 -11.48
C LEU A 33 -8.61 -7.14 -11.08
N HIS A 34 -7.74 -8.05 -11.52
CA HIS A 34 -6.29 -7.93 -11.29
C HIS A 34 -5.71 -6.74 -12.05
N GLN A 35 -6.12 -6.52 -13.29
CA GLN A 35 -5.71 -5.37 -14.10
C GLN A 35 -6.22 -4.04 -13.52
N GLN A 36 -7.48 -3.97 -13.09
CA GLN A 36 -8.04 -2.80 -12.39
C GLN A 36 -7.24 -2.46 -11.12
N SER A 37 -6.74 -3.48 -10.42
CA SER A 37 -5.85 -3.30 -9.27
C SER A 37 -4.40 -2.92 -9.62
N ARG A 38 -4.07 -2.76 -10.92
CA ARG A 38 -2.70 -2.57 -11.45
C ARG A 38 -1.74 -3.68 -11.00
N GLY A 39 -2.27 -4.90 -10.87
CA GLY A 39 -1.54 -6.08 -10.44
C GLY A 39 -1.29 -6.20 -8.93
N ALA A 40 -1.84 -5.32 -8.09
CA ALA A 40 -1.67 -5.38 -6.65
C ALA A 40 -2.52 -6.49 -6.00
N ALA A 41 -3.72 -6.77 -6.51
CA ALA A 41 -4.66 -7.67 -5.85
C ALA A 41 -4.14 -9.12 -5.80
N GLY A 42 -3.94 -9.63 -4.58
CA GLY A 42 -3.63 -11.04 -4.34
C GLY A 42 -4.89 -11.90 -4.22
N SER A 43 -4.69 -13.21 -4.02
CA SER A 43 -5.79 -14.20 -3.90
C SER A 43 -6.86 -13.85 -2.86
N ARG A 44 -6.50 -13.15 -1.77
CA ARG A 44 -7.45 -12.70 -0.75
C ARG A 44 -8.36 -11.60 -1.29
N THR A 45 -7.77 -10.55 -1.85
CA THR A 45 -8.49 -9.41 -2.45
C THR A 45 -9.34 -9.87 -3.63
N LEU A 46 -8.78 -10.65 -4.54
CA LEU A 46 -9.52 -11.17 -5.69
C LEU A 46 -10.67 -12.08 -5.29
N SER A 47 -10.52 -12.91 -4.26
CA SER A 47 -11.64 -13.72 -3.74
C SER A 47 -12.79 -12.85 -3.23
N LEU A 48 -12.50 -11.73 -2.57
CA LEU A 48 -13.52 -10.80 -2.09
C LEU A 48 -14.21 -10.08 -3.26
N LEU A 49 -13.42 -9.54 -4.18
CA LEU A 49 -13.95 -8.82 -5.35
C LEU A 49 -14.80 -9.73 -6.24
N MET A 50 -14.35 -10.97 -6.49
CA MET A 50 -15.12 -11.95 -7.27
C MET A 50 -16.47 -12.28 -6.61
N ARG A 51 -16.52 -12.37 -5.27
CA ARG A 51 -17.78 -12.56 -4.53
C ARG A 51 -18.71 -11.36 -4.61
N GLN A 52 -18.15 -10.14 -4.56
CA GLN A 52 -18.93 -8.91 -4.78
C GLN A 52 -19.49 -8.85 -6.21
N SER A 53 -18.76 -9.39 -7.19
CA SER A 53 -19.22 -9.55 -8.57
C SER A 53 -20.14 -10.77 -8.79
N GLY A 54 -20.64 -11.41 -7.73
CA GLY A 54 -21.59 -12.53 -7.82
C GLY A 54 -20.98 -13.92 -8.06
N TYR A 55 -19.65 -14.05 -8.11
CA TYR A 55 -18.99 -15.34 -8.29
C TYR A 55 -18.64 -15.97 -6.93
N ASN A 56 -19.11 -17.20 -6.69
CA ASN A 56 -18.69 -17.96 -5.51
C ASN A 56 -17.26 -18.48 -5.66
N VAL A 57 -16.29 -17.60 -5.40
CA VAL A 57 -14.85 -17.90 -5.43
C VAL A 57 -14.28 -17.79 -4.03
N VAL A 58 -13.94 -18.94 -3.45
CA VAL A 58 -13.18 -19.03 -2.21
C VAL A 58 -11.69 -18.72 -2.46
N ARG A 59 -10.96 -18.34 -1.40
CA ARG A 59 -9.53 -17.98 -1.50
C ARG A 59 -8.67 -19.05 -2.17
N TRP A 60 -8.95 -20.33 -1.92
CA TRP A 60 -8.27 -21.45 -2.58
C TRP A 60 -8.47 -21.42 -4.10
N LEU A 61 -9.72 -21.24 -4.55
CA LEU A 61 -10.06 -21.17 -5.97
C LEU A 61 -9.45 -19.92 -6.62
N ALA A 62 -9.52 -18.76 -5.96
CA ALA A 62 -8.84 -17.55 -6.46
C ALA A 62 -7.33 -17.78 -6.64
N ARG A 63 -6.67 -18.42 -5.67
CA ARG A 63 -5.25 -18.76 -5.78
C ARG A 63 -4.97 -19.73 -6.95
N ARG A 64 -5.81 -20.75 -7.14
CA ARG A 64 -5.69 -21.68 -8.27
C ARG A 64 -5.84 -20.95 -9.61
N LEU A 65 -6.90 -20.16 -9.77
CA LEU A 65 -7.17 -19.38 -10.98
C LEU A 65 -6.06 -18.36 -11.28
N MET A 66 -5.52 -17.70 -10.26
CA MET A 66 -4.34 -16.83 -10.41
C MET A 66 -3.15 -17.59 -10.98
N ARG A 67 -2.82 -18.77 -10.44
CA ARG A 67 -1.71 -19.60 -10.98
C ARG A 67 -1.96 -20.01 -12.42
N GLU A 68 -3.16 -20.50 -12.72
CA GLU A 68 -3.55 -20.89 -14.09
C GLU A 68 -3.51 -19.70 -15.07
N CYS A 69 -3.76 -18.48 -14.59
CA CYS A 69 -3.68 -17.27 -15.41
C CYS A 69 -2.30 -16.58 -15.40
N GLY A 70 -1.30 -17.13 -14.69
CA GLY A 70 0.02 -16.50 -14.57
C GLY A 70 0.02 -15.18 -13.77
N LEU A 71 -0.95 -14.97 -12.89
CA LEU A 71 -1.09 -13.74 -12.12
C LEU A 71 -0.40 -13.84 -10.75
N ALA A 72 0.35 -12.80 -10.40
CA ALA A 72 0.96 -12.62 -9.09
C ALA A 72 0.62 -11.23 -8.53
N SER A 73 0.57 -11.12 -7.19
CA SER A 73 0.46 -9.81 -6.55
C SER A 73 1.80 -9.08 -6.66
N ARG A 74 1.76 -7.84 -7.16
CA ARG A 74 2.91 -6.94 -7.30
C ARG A 74 2.95 -5.90 -6.19
N GLN A 75 2.25 -6.13 -5.08
CA GLN A 75 2.33 -5.24 -3.93
C GLN A 75 3.78 -5.17 -3.44
N PRO A 76 4.32 -3.96 -3.19
CA PRO A 76 5.60 -3.83 -2.54
C PRO A 76 5.58 -4.63 -1.25
N GLY A 77 6.63 -5.43 -1.02
CA GLY A 77 6.82 -6.06 0.27
C GLY A 77 6.93 -5.02 1.39
N LYS A 78 6.84 -5.45 2.65
CA LYS A 78 7.11 -4.55 3.77
C LYS A 78 8.46 -3.86 3.52
N PRO A 79 8.55 -2.52 3.60
CA PRO A 79 9.83 -1.85 3.48
C PRO A 79 10.76 -2.44 4.53
N ARG A 80 11.85 -3.07 4.09
CA ARG A 80 12.93 -3.43 5.00
C ARG A 80 13.51 -2.10 5.47
N TYR A 81 13.29 -1.76 6.74
CA TYR A 81 13.96 -0.64 7.35
C TYR A 81 15.46 -0.87 7.12
N ARG A 82 16.11 0.03 6.39
CA ARG A 82 17.55 -0.04 6.15
C ARG A 82 18.20 -0.12 7.54
N GLY A 83 19.06 -1.12 7.75
CA GLY A 83 19.78 -1.33 9.01
C GLY A 83 20.57 -0.09 9.42
N GLU A 84 21.12 -0.11 10.64
CA GLU A 84 21.86 0.97 11.29
C GLU A 84 22.55 1.88 10.28
N ARG A 85 21.98 3.08 10.08
CA ARG A 85 22.66 4.13 9.34
C ARG A 85 23.93 4.46 10.12
N GLU A 86 25.04 4.62 9.42
CA GLU A 86 26.26 5.20 9.99
C GLU A 86 25.87 6.42 10.83
N VAL A 87 26.32 6.43 12.09
CA VAL A 87 26.10 7.54 13.00
C VAL A 87 26.68 8.78 12.31
N SER A 88 25.86 9.82 12.17
CA SER A 88 26.32 11.08 11.58
C SER A 88 27.54 11.58 12.34
N LEU A 89 28.69 11.69 11.67
CA LEU A 89 29.92 12.25 12.27
C LEU A 89 29.74 13.72 12.66
N ALA A 90 28.83 14.43 11.97
CA ALA A 90 28.56 15.84 12.19
C ALA A 90 27.75 16.13 13.46
N SER A 91 27.04 15.14 14.02
CA SER A 91 26.25 15.34 15.24
C SER A 91 26.16 14.03 16.02
N PRO A 92 26.80 13.93 17.20
CA PRO A 92 26.79 12.70 17.99
C PRO A 92 25.38 12.38 18.48
N ASP A 93 24.96 11.11 18.39
CA ASP A 93 23.71 10.64 18.99
C ASP A 93 23.86 10.58 20.52
N LEU A 94 23.54 11.69 21.18
CA LEU A 94 23.53 11.79 22.64
C LEU A 94 22.40 10.97 23.27
N LEU A 95 21.30 10.75 22.54
CA LEU A 95 20.12 10.09 23.06
C LEU A 95 20.27 8.56 23.05
N LYS A 96 21.02 8.00 22.09
CA LYS A 96 21.24 6.55 21.93
C LYS A 96 19.94 5.74 22.01
N ARG A 97 18.87 6.28 21.40
CA ARG A 97 17.49 5.75 21.46
C ARG A 97 16.88 5.61 22.87
N GLN A 98 17.41 6.32 23.88
CA GLN A 98 16.87 6.35 25.24
C GLN A 98 15.71 7.35 25.35
N PHE A 99 14.52 6.95 24.90
CA PHE A 99 13.33 7.81 24.92
C PHE A 99 12.59 7.83 26.28
N LYS A 100 13.24 7.45 27.38
CA LYS A 100 12.67 7.37 28.73
C LYS A 100 13.66 7.96 29.76
N PRO A 101 13.84 9.29 29.78
CA PRO A 101 14.64 9.94 30.83
C PRO A 101 14.05 9.66 32.22
N SER A 102 14.84 9.81 33.27
CA SER A 102 14.44 9.57 34.67
C SER A 102 13.78 10.78 35.34
N GLU A 103 13.91 11.97 34.76
CA GLU A 103 13.46 13.24 35.32
C GLU A 103 12.81 14.12 34.24
N PRO A 104 11.85 14.99 34.61
CA PRO A 104 11.28 15.99 33.68
C PRO A 104 12.33 17.02 33.25
N ASN A 105 12.11 17.63 32.08
CA ASN A 105 12.92 18.74 31.54
C ASN A 105 14.39 18.39 31.27
N ARG A 106 14.68 17.10 31.02
CA ARG A 106 16.02 16.65 30.61
C ARG A 106 16.15 16.45 29.11
N VAL A 107 15.11 15.92 28.47
CA VAL A 107 15.10 15.65 27.04
C VAL A 107 13.75 16.04 26.48
N TRP A 108 13.79 16.94 25.50
CA TRP A 108 12.62 17.36 24.74
C TRP A 108 12.68 16.82 23.32
N SER A 109 11.51 16.56 22.74
CA SER A 109 11.37 16.19 21.34
C SER A 109 10.42 17.17 20.67
N GLY A 110 10.93 17.85 19.64
CA GLY A 110 10.15 18.70 18.77
C GLY A 110 9.56 17.91 17.60
N TYR A 111 8.34 18.27 17.19
CA TYR A 111 7.71 17.76 15.97
C TYR A 111 6.90 18.87 15.29
N ILE A 112 6.87 18.86 13.96
CA ILE A 112 6.04 19.75 13.16
C ILE A 112 5.10 18.90 12.33
N SER A 113 3.81 19.20 12.41
CA SER A 113 2.77 18.59 11.58
C SER A 113 1.98 19.63 10.82
N TYR A 114 1.14 19.17 9.90
CA TYR A 114 0.19 20.01 9.19
C TYR A 114 -1.24 19.53 9.45
N ILE A 115 -2.16 20.47 9.60
CA ILE A 115 -3.57 20.24 9.91
C ILE A 115 -4.39 20.87 8.79
N LYS A 116 -5.31 20.09 8.21
CA LYS A 116 -6.27 20.59 7.21
C LYS A 116 -7.32 21.41 7.94
N VAL A 117 -7.51 22.66 7.53
CA VAL A 117 -8.57 23.53 8.04
C VAL A 117 -9.42 24.06 6.89
N ASN A 118 -10.60 24.59 7.19
CA ASN A 118 -11.44 25.24 6.19
C ASN A 118 -10.72 26.51 5.70
N GLY A 119 -10.17 26.45 4.50
CA GLY A 119 -9.39 27.54 3.91
C GLY A 119 -7.92 27.21 3.62
N GLY A 120 -7.41 26.05 4.04
CA GLY A 120 -6.04 25.65 3.69
C GLY A 120 -5.40 24.66 4.64
N TRP A 121 -4.07 24.73 4.72
CA TRP A 121 -3.26 23.97 5.66
C TRP A 121 -2.66 24.92 6.69
N CYS A 122 -2.69 24.53 7.96
CA CYS A 122 -1.92 25.17 9.02
C CYS A 122 -0.83 24.21 9.50
N TYR A 123 0.27 24.74 9.97
CA TYR A 123 1.39 24.00 10.53
C TYR A 123 1.41 24.17 12.03
N LEU A 124 1.48 23.04 12.75
CA LEU A 124 1.54 22.97 14.20
C LEU A 124 2.92 22.46 14.60
N ALA A 125 3.68 23.27 15.32
CA ALA A 125 4.90 22.86 16.01
C ALA A 125 4.57 22.51 17.46
N LEU A 126 5.11 21.39 17.93
CA LEU A 126 4.94 20.89 19.30
C LEU A 126 6.31 20.55 19.88
N VAL A 127 6.52 20.89 21.15
CA VAL A 127 7.65 20.45 21.96
C VAL A 127 7.10 19.60 23.10
N ILE A 128 7.57 18.35 23.20
CA ILE A 128 7.14 17.39 24.21
C ILE A 128 8.30 17.04 25.14
N ASP A 129 8.03 17.03 26.44
CA ASP A 129 8.95 16.46 27.42
C ASP A 129 8.87 14.92 27.43
N LEU A 130 10.01 14.26 27.19
CA LEU A 130 10.04 12.80 27.01
C LEU A 130 9.78 12.02 28.31
N TYR A 131 9.98 12.63 29.48
CA TYR A 131 9.65 12.03 30.78
C TYR A 131 8.13 12.05 30.99
N SER A 132 7.55 13.25 31.08
CA SER A 132 6.15 13.45 31.46
C SER A 132 5.16 13.20 30.33
N ARG A 133 5.64 13.15 29.07
CA ARG A 133 4.82 13.09 27.84
C ARG A 133 3.87 14.27 27.67
N ARG A 134 4.12 15.37 28.38
CA ARG A 134 3.34 16.60 28.27
C ARG A 134 3.90 17.50 27.19
N ILE A 135 3.00 18.23 26.53
CA ILE A 135 3.35 19.33 25.65
C ILE A 135 3.85 20.47 26.56
N VAL A 136 5.10 20.88 26.36
CA VAL A 136 5.73 21.99 27.10
C VAL A 136 5.82 23.26 26.25
N GLY A 137 5.61 23.13 24.94
CA GLY A 137 5.67 24.23 23.98
C GLY A 137 4.84 23.93 22.74
N SER A 138 4.19 24.95 22.17
CA SER A 138 3.38 24.80 20.96
C SER A 138 3.17 26.12 20.23
N ALA A 139 3.21 26.09 18.91
CA ALA A 139 2.88 27.23 18.07
C ALA A 139 2.18 26.79 16.78
N ILE A 140 1.38 27.68 16.20
CA ILE A 140 0.70 27.46 14.92
C ILE A 140 1.02 28.59 13.93
N SER A 141 1.15 28.25 12.65
CA SER A 141 1.39 29.21 11.57
C SER A 141 0.79 28.70 10.25
N SER A 142 0.60 29.60 9.29
CA SER A 142 0.31 29.24 7.90
C SER A 142 1.54 28.75 7.14
N SER A 143 2.74 28.93 7.71
CA SER A 143 4.03 28.62 7.08
C SER A 143 4.89 27.68 7.94
N PRO A 144 5.57 26.67 7.35
CA PRO A 144 6.50 25.79 8.05
C PRO A 144 7.92 26.37 8.06
N ASP A 145 8.12 27.45 8.81
CA ASP A 145 9.40 28.18 8.90
C ASP A 145 10.09 28.00 10.26
N ALA A 146 11.32 28.49 10.36
CA ALA A 146 12.08 28.47 11.61
C ALA A 146 11.39 29.30 12.72
N GLU A 147 10.68 30.37 12.35
CA GLU A 147 9.96 31.21 13.30
C GLU A 147 8.85 30.45 14.01
N LEU A 148 8.09 29.62 13.29
CA LEU A 148 7.12 28.71 13.89
C LEU A 148 7.74 27.83 14.98
N VAL A 149 8.93 27.27 14.71
CA VAL A 149 9.63 26.39 15.67
C VAL A 149 10.16 27.18 16.86
N CYS A 150 10.75 28.35 16.63
CA CYS A 150 11.29 29.19 17.70
C CYS A 150 10.22 29.75 18.63
N ARG A 151 8.97 29.90 18.16
CA ARG A 151 7.83 30.35 18.99
C ARG A 151 7.20 29.22 19.80
N ALA A 152 7.44 27.96 19.44
CA ALA A 152 6.90 26.80 20.14
C ALA A 152 7.67 26.51 21.42
#